data_AF-A0A0P0SEP1-F1
#
_entry.id   AF-A0A0P0SEP1-F1
#
_cell.length_a   1.000
_cell.length_b   1.000
_cell.length_c   1.000
_cell.angle_alpha   90.00
_cell.angle_beta   90.00
_cell.angle_gamma   90.00
#
_symmetry.space_group_name_H-M   'P 1'
#
loop_
_entity.id
_entity.type
_entity.pdbx_description
1 polymer ?
#
loop_
_entity_poly.entity_id
_entity_poly.type
_entity_poly.pdbx_seq_one_letter_code
_entity_poly.pdbx_strand_id
1 'polypeptide(L)'
;MTTPSDDALVEFIAARPDLLRTLLAEHVATPGGDCRACPGPQSGRRRHPCDVRRAAERAASRSGDDAAPAGQRGPGGASHRRLR
;
A
#
# COMPACT_ATOMS: atom_id res chain seq x y z
N MET A 1 -15.96 -0.60 -11.52
CA MET A 1 -15.96 0.87 -11.55
C MET A 1 -15.83 1.33 -10.12
N THR A 2 -14.69 1.88 -9.74
CA THR A 2 -14.49 2.49 -8.42
C THR A 2 -15.30 3.78 -8.32
N THR A 3 -15.90 4.04 -7.17
CA THR A 3 -16.57 5.33 -6.96
C THR A 3 -15.53 6.41 -6.67
N PRO A 4 -15.80 7.70 -6.97
CA PRO A 4 -14.87 8.78 -6.60
C PRO A 4 -14.57 8.81 -5.10
N SER A 5 -15.50 8.33 -4.27
CA SER A 5 -15.30 8.19 -2.83
C SER A 5 -14.28 7.11 -2.46
N ASP A 6 -14.20 6.03 -3.25
CA ASP A 6 -13.19 4.98 -3.06
C ASP A 6 -11.78 5.47 -3.41
N ASP A 7 -11.63 6.27 -4.46
CA ASP A 7 -10.32 6.80 -4.85
C ASP A 7 -9.78 7.80 -3.83
N ALA A 8 -10.64 8.68 -3.29
CA ALA A 8 -10.26 9.60 -2.21
C ALA A 8 -9.79 8.84 -0.95
N LEU A 9 -10.43 7.72 -0.61
CA LEU A 9 -10.00 6.87 0.50
C LEU A 9 -8.63 6.23 0.24
N VAL A 10 -8.37 5.75 -0.98
CA VAL A 10 -7.07 5.17 -1.34
C VAL A 10 -5.95 6.21 -1.26
N GLU A 11 -6.17 7.43 -1.77
CA GLU A 11 -5.21 8.52 -1.69
C GLU A 11 -4.91 8.92 -0.24
N PHE A 12 -5.95 9.02 0.58
CA PHE A 12 -5.82 9.32 2.01
C PHE A 12 -4.96 8.28 2.75
N ILE A 13 -5.15 7.00 2.44
CA ILE A 13 -4.37 5.90 3.04
C ILE A 13 -2.93 5.91 2.52
N ALA A 14 -2.72 6.12 1.21
CA ALA A 14 -1.40 6.17 0.60
C ALA A 14 -0.53 7.30 1.18
N ALA A 15 -1.13 8.43 1.54
CA ALA A 15 -0.44 9.54 2.19
C ALA A 15 0.00 9.27 3.64
N ARG A 16 -0.40 8.13 4.24
CA ARG A 16 -0.13 7.78 5.65
C ARG A 16 0.44 6.36 5.78
N PRO A 17 1.78 6.18 5.69
CA PRO A 17 2.41 4.86 5.73
C PRO A 17 2.10 4.05 6.99
N ASP A 18 2.06 4.69 8.16
CA ASP A 18 1.74 4.00 9.42
C ASP A 18 0.31 3.49 9.44
N LEU A 19 -0.64 4.30 8.95
CA LEU A 19 -2.04 3.88 8.81
C LEU A 19 -2.15 2.70 7.83
N LEU A 20 -1.49 2.77 6.67
CA LEU A 20 -1.46 1.68 5.71
C LEU A 20 -0.96 0.37 6.34
N ARG A 21 0.15 0.43 7.08
CA ARG A 21 0.71 -0.75 7.78
C ARG A 21 -0.27 -1.30 8.81
N THR A 22 -0.89 -0.44 9.60
CA THR A 22 -1.90 -0.85 10.59
C THR A 22 -3.11 -1.51 9.92
N LEU A 23 -3.66 -0.89 8.88
CA LEU A 23 -4.81 -1.44 8.16
C LEU A 23 -4.51 -2.83 7.55
N LEU A 24 -3.33 -3.03 6.98
CA LEU A 24 -2.90 -4.32 6.45
C LEU A 24 -2.64 -5.37 7.56
N ALA A 25 -2.19 -4.96 8.74
CA ALA A 25 -1.95 -5.86 9.86
C ALA A 25 -3.24 -6.28 10.57
N GLU A 26 -4.20 -5.36 10.70
CA GLU A 26 -5.43 -5.60 11.48
C GLU A 26 -6.56 -6.21 10.64
N HIS A 27 -6.72 -5.77 9.38
CA HIS A 27 -7.77 -6.28 8.49
C HIS A 27 -7.34 -7.59 7.81
N VAL A 28 -7.15 -8.63 8.61
CA VAL A 28 -6.81 -9.99 8.16
C VAL A 28 -8.02 -10.93 8.16
N ALA A 29 -7.92 -12.03 7.42
CA ALA A 29 -8.89 -13.12 7.48
C ALA A 29 -8.81 -13.85 8.84
N THR A 30 -9.97 -14.18 9.38
CA THR A 30 -10.14 -15.16 10.45
C THR A 30 -10.23 -16.58 9.84
N PRO A 31 -10.12 -17.65 10.64
CA PRO A 31 -10.30 -19.02 10.15
C PRO A 31 -11.65 -19.27 9.45
N GLY A 32 -12.67 -18.46 9.73
CA GLY A 32 -13.99 -18.53 9.09
C GLY A 32 -14.11 -17.76 7.77
N GLY A 33 -13.04 -17.16 7.25
CA GLY A 33 -13.05 -16.36 6.02
C GLY A 33 -13.59 -14.93 6.20
N ASP A 34 -13.89 -14.54 7.44
CA ASP A 34 -14.35 -13.19 7.78
C ASP A 34 -13.17 -12.27 8.15
N CYS A 35 -13.28 -10.96 7.93
CA CYS A 35 -12.33 -9.97 8.38
C CYS A 35 -12.38 -9.81 9.92
N ARG A 36 -11.22 -9.94 10.56
CA ARG A 36 -11.07 -9.88 12.03
C ARG A 36 -11.43 -8.52 12.64
N ALA A 37 -11.10 -7.43 11.96
CA ALA A 37 -11.23 -6.07 12.48
C ALA A 37 -12.60 -5.42 12.21
N CYS A 38 -13.41 -5.98 11.31
CA CYS A 38 -14.68 -5.35 10.95
C CYS A 38 -15.77 -5.63 12.01
N PRO A 39 -16.46 -4.59 12.53
CA PRO A 39 -17.45 -4.76 13.59
C PRO A 39 -18.72 -5.41 13.06
N GLY A 40 -19.02 -6.62 13.56
CA GLY A 40 -20.34 -7.25 13.66
C GLY A 40 -21.17 -7.47 12.37
N PRO A 41 -22.12 -8.42 12.40
CA PRO A 41 -22.97 -8.75 11.24
C PRO A 41 -23.91 -7.60 10.82
N GLN A 42 -24.20 -6.64 11.70
CA GLN A 42 -25.12 -5.53 11.43
C GLN A 42 -24.60 -4.57 10.34
N SER A 43 -23.29 -4.60 10.10
CA SER A 43 -22.63 -3.81 9.06
C SER A 43 -22.62 -4.51 7.70
N GLY A 44 -22.94 -5.81 7.61
CA GLY A 44 -22.73 -6.64 6.41
C GLY A 44 -21.24 -6.83 6.00
N ARG A 45 -20.31 -6.25 6.76
CA ARG A 45 -18.88 -6.05 6.41
C ARG A 45 -17.94 -7.07 7.01
N ARG A 46 -18.42 -8.25 7.41
CA ARG A 46 -17.53 -9.31 7.93
C ARG A 46 -16.77 -10.05 6.84
N ARG A 47 -17.05 -9.89 5.54
CA ARG A 47 -16.31 -10.63 4.50
C ARG A 47 -14.86 -10.19 4.40
N HIS A 48 -13.94 -11.13 4.20
CA HIS A 48 -12.56 -10.85 3.79
C HIS A 48 -12.35 -11.21 2.30
N PRO A 49 -11.66 -10.38 1.50
CA PRO A 49 -11.16 -9.04 1.84
C PRO A 49 -12.29 -8.02 1.91
N CYS A 50 -12.33 -7.22 2.98
CA CYS A 50 -13.29 -6.13 3.16
C CYS A 50 -12.88 -4.89 2.36
N ASP A 51 -13.78 -3.91 2.22
CA ASP A 51 -13.52 -2.70 1.42
C ASP A 51 -12.29 -1.93 1.92
N VAL A 52 -12.09 -1.88 3.24
CA VAL A 52 -10.92 -1.26 3.88
C VAL A 52 -9.63 -2.01 3.50
N ARG A 53 -9.65 -3.35 3.51
CA ARG A 53 -8.53 -4.17 3.07
C ARG A 53 -8.20 -3.92 1.60
N ARG A 54 -9.21 -3.89 0.74
CA ARG A 54 -9.05 -3.61 -0.70
C ARG A 54 -8.52 -2.20 -0.96
N ALA A 55 -8.93 -1.20 -0.18
CA ALA A 55 -8.40 0.15 -0.29
C ALA A 55 -6.93 0.22 0.15
N ALA A 56 -6.57 -0.44 1.26
CA ALA A 56 -5.21 -0.52 1.74
C ALA A 56 -4.28 -1.25 0.75
N GLU A 57 -4.71 -2.37 0.17
CA GLU A 57 -3.95 -3.09 -0.87
C GLU A 57 -3.71 -2.22 -2.10
N ARG A 58 -4.73 -1.48 -2.57
CA ARG A 58 -4.58 -0.52 -3.67
C ARG A 58 -3.63 0.62 -3.33
N ALA A 59 -3.69 1.15 -2.11
CA ALA A 59 -2.77 2.19 -1.64
C ALA A 59 -1.32 1.67 -1.61
N ALA A 60 -1.11 0.44 -1.11
CA ALA A 60 0.21 -0.20 -1.11
C ALA A 60 0.78 -0.36 -2.53
N SER A 61 -0.03 -0.74 -3.51
CA SER A 61 0.41 -0.80 -4.92
C SER A 61 0.86 0.56 -5.44
N ARG A 62 0.19 1.66 -5.08
CA ARG A 62 0.58 3.03 -5.48
C ARG A 62 1.86 3.49 -4.79
N SER A 63 2.02 3.22 -3.49
CA SER A 63 3.22 3.60 -2.73
C SER A 63 4.46 2.78 -3.10
N GLY A 64 4.28 1.54 -3.57
CA GLY A 64 5.38 0.71 -4.09
C GLY A 64 5.87 1.15 -5.47
N ASP A 65 4.98 1.71 -6.29
CA ASP A 65 5.32 2.31 -7.59
C ASP A 65 6.08 3.63 -7.43
N ASP A 66 5.72 4.44 -6.43
CA ASP A 66 6.41 5.70 -6.10
C ASP A 66 7.84 5.48 -5.55
N ALA A 67 8.15 4.27 -5.07
CA ALA A 67 9.46 3.90 -4.52
C ALA A 67 10.51 3.47 -5.57
N ALA A 68 10.22 3.52 -6.88
CA ALA A 68 11.22 3.33 -7.94
C ALA A 68 11.26 4.55 -8.87
N PRO A 69 12.44 5.17 -9.18
CA PRO A 69 13.75 4.51 -9.29
C PRO A 69 14.94 5.33 -8.70
N ALA A 70 15.61 4.81 -7.67
CA ALA A 70 16.97 5.26 -7.27
C ALA A 70 18.06 4.36 -7.90
N GLY A 71 17.97 4.18 -9.22
CA GLY A 71 19.00 3.58 -10.07
C GLY A 71 19.94 4.62 -10.70
N GLN A 72 20.06 5.82 -10.13
CA GLN A 72 21.01 6.83 -10.58
C GLN A 72 22.39 6.57 -9.94
N ARG A 73 23.09 5.55 -10.46
CA ARG A 73 24.54 5.44 -10.30
C ARG A 73 25.22 6.47 -11.22
N GLY A 74 25.35 7.68 -10.70
CA GLY A 74 26.47 8.63 -10.87
C GLY A 74 26.89 9.11 -12.27
N PRO A 75 27.15 10.41 -12.46
CA PRO A 75 27.78 10.95 -13.66
C PRO A 75 29.27 10.56 -13.69
N GLY A 76 29.82 10.52 -14.90
CA GLY A 76 31.20 10.12 -15.18
C GLY A 76 32.27 10.87 -14.36
N GLY A 77 33.26 10.09 -13.92
CA GLY A 77 34.58 10.57 -13.53
C GLY A 77 35.61 9.98 -14.48
N ALA A 78 35.94 10.75 -15.52
CA ALA A 78 37.03 10.46 -16.43
C ALA A 78 38.38 10.46 -15.69
N SER A 79 39.26 9.56 -16.12
CA SER A 79 40.70 9.78 -16.25
C SER A 79 41.49 10.25 -15.02
N HIS A 80 42.12 9.29 -14.33
CA HIS A 80 43.44 9.52 -13.73
C HIS A 80 44.50 8.62 -14.40
N ARG A 81 45.25 9.31 -15.27
CA ARG A 81 46.54 9.08 -15.90
C ARG A 81 47.62 8.45 -14.99
N ARG A 82 48.55 7.67 -15.60
CA ARG A 82 50.05 7.68 -15.51
C ARG A 82 50.64 6.26 -15.50
N LEU A 83 51.36 5.86 -16.55
CA LEU A 83 52.83 5.92 -16.72
C LEU A 83 53.59 5.00 -15.75
N ARG A 84 54.08 3.88 -16.27
CA ARG A 84 55.47 3.40 -16.12
C ARG A 84 55.81 2.43 -17.25
#